data_AF-A0AAV3RQE8-F1
#
_entry.id   AF-A0AAV3RQE8-F1
#
_cell.length_a   1.000
_cell.length_b   1.000
_cell.length_c   1.000
_cell.angle_alpha   90.00
_cell.angle_beta   90.00
_cell.angle_gamma   90.00
#
_symmetry.space_group_name_H-M   'P 1'
#
loop_
_entity.id
_entity.type
_entity.pdbx_description
1 polymer ?
#
loop_
_entity_poly.entity_id
_entity_poly.type
_entity_poly.pdbx_seq_one_letter_code
_entity_poly.pdbx_strand_id
1 'polypeptide(L)'
;MDTSNQKCGDKQEESEVVAVSKNAQKRLLKQKRYQVKKAQKKEFAKEQKLKEAERKKKEWLEKLDACKNEEERTLLIESRKALRKERMDQRASQKDMKLQRLNNAKQKGLKIVLDLDFSPLMNASQISSLSQQRWGKLETSSGSVGPYGLCLHGAQISINETPH
;
A
#
# COMPACT_ATOMS: atom_id res chain seq x y z
N MET A 1 -22.68 47.35 46.47
CA MET A 1 -22.23 45.96 46.66
C MET A 1 -21.33 45.62 45.49
N ASP A 2 -20.04 45.88 45.70
CA ASP A 2 -18.95 45.47 44.85
C ASP A 2 -18.82 43.94 44.83
N THR A 3 -18.52 43.39 43.66
CA THR A 3 -17.51 42.34 43.49
C THR A 3 -17.02 42.37 42.05
N SER A 4 -15.82 42.92 41.88
CA SER A 4 -14.89 42.61 40.79
C SER A 4 -14.76 41.10 40.60
N ASN A 5 -14.71 40.62 39.36
CA ASN A 5 -13.99 39.38 39.06
C ASN A 5 -13.27 39.46 37.70
N GLN A 6 -12.03 39.92 37.80
CA GLN A 6 -10.83 39.29 37.27
C GLN A 6 -10.85 38.71 35.83
N LYS A 7 -10.09 39.42 35.00
CA LYS A 7 -9.43 39.01 33.76
C LYS A 7 -8.58 37.74 33.92
N CYS A 8 -8.76 36.78 33.02
CA CYS A 8 -7.78 35.76 32.59
C CYS A 8 -8.27 35.31 31.19
N GLY A 9 -7.55 35.46 30.09
CA GLY A 9 -6.12 35.33 29.89
C GLY A 9 -5.97 34.33 28.74
N ASP A 10 -6.26 34.79 27.51
CA ASP A 10 -5.97 34.02 26.29
C ASP A 10 -4.46 33.80 26.23
N LYS A 11 -4.04 32.64 26.70
CA LYS A 11 -2.68 32.15 26.61
C LYS A 11 -2.73 30.73 26.06
N GLN A 12 -2.09 30.63 24.91
CA GLN A 12 -1.35 29.47 24.39
C GLN A 12 -2.11 28.49 23.49
N GLU A 13 -2.10 28.80 22.18
CA GLU A 13 -1.63 27.84 21.17
C GLU A 13 -0.55 28.50 20.28
N GLU A 14 0.46 29.10 20.91
CA GLU A 14 1.75 29.29 20.27
C GLU A 14 2.60 28.06 20.63
N SER A 15 2.30 26.93 19.98
CA SER A 15 3.11 25.73 20.11
C SER A 15 4.41 25.92 19.34
N GLU A 16 5.45 26.22 20.11
CA GLU A 16 6.84 25.99 19.81
C GLU A 16 7.28 26.34 18.39
N VAL A 17 7.75 27.57 18.24
CA VAL A 17 8.84 27.88 17.32
C VAL A 17 10.10 27.15 17.82
N VAL A 18 10.12 25.80 17.78
CA VAL A 18 11.39 25.11 17.53
C VAL A 18 11.89 25.79 16.27
N ALA A 19 13.04 26.46 16.32
CA ALA A 19 13.61 27.18 15.20
C ALA A 19 13.86 26.18 14.06
N VAL A 20 12.80 25.91 13.31
CA VAL A 20 12.77 24.94 12.22
C VAL A 20 13.79 25.49 11.24
N SER A 21 14.84 24.71 10.95
CA SER A 21 15.87 25.15 10.02
C SER A 21 15.22 25.68 8.74
N LYS A 22 15.84 26.66 8.07
CA LYS A 22 15.30 27.27 6.84
C LYS A 22 14.85 26.22 5.81
N ASN A 23 15.47 25.04 5.83
CA ASN A 23 15.11 23.90 4.98
C ASN A 23 13.80 23.22 5.38
N ALA A 24 13.55 23.03 6.68
CA ALA A 24 12.32 22.42 7.15
C ALA A 24 11.11 23.38 7.03
N GLN A 25 11.29 24.70 7.16
CA GLN A 25 10.25 25.68 6.81
C GLN A 25 9.89 25.62 5.31
N LYS A 26 10.91 25.58 4.43
CA LYS A 26 10.69 25.42 2.97
C LYS A 26 9.98 24.10 2.63
N ARG A 27 10.32 22.99 3.31
CA ARG A 27 9.62 21.69 3.15
C ARG A 27 8.16 21.77 3.56
N LEU A 28 7.86 22.40 4.70
CA LEU A 28 6.48 22.60 5.18
C LEU A 28 5.65 23.41 4.18
N LEU A 29 6.19 24.52 3.68
CA LEU A 29 5.51 25.36 2.68
C LEU A 29 5.26 24.59 1.37
N LYS A 30 6.22 23.77 0.91
CA LYS A 30 6.05 22.91 -0.27
C LYS A 30 4.95 21.87 -0.04
N GLN A 31 4.90 21.25 1.14
CA GLN A 31 3.87 20.28 1.50
C GLN A 31 2.49 20.93 1.55
N LYS A 32 2.33 22.10 2.18
CA LYS A 32 1.08 22.87 2.19
C LYS A 32 0.61 23.21 0.77
N ARG A 33 1.50 23.74 -0.07
CA ARG A 33 1.19 24.02 -1.50
C ARG A 33 0.77 22.77 -2.26
N TYR A 34 1.42 21.65 -2.02
CA TYR A 34 1.07 20.37 -2.64
C TYR A 34 -0.31 19.88 -2.19
N GLN A 35 -0.62 19.95 -0.89
CA GLN A 35 -1.93 19.55 -0.37
C GLN A 35 -3.06 20.42 -0.93
N VAL A 36 -2.87 21.74 -1.00
CA VAL A 36 -3.84 22.66 -1.61
C VAL A 36 -4.05 22.31 -3.10
N LYS A 37 -2.97 22.14 -3.87
CA LYS A 37 -3.08 21.72 -5.29
C LYS A 37 -3.74 20.36 -5.44
N LYS A 38 -3.45 19.41 -4.56
CA LYS A 38 -4.05 18.07 -4.56
C LYS A 38 -5.55 18.15 -4.25
N ALA A 39 -5.95 18.99 -3.29
CA ALA A 39 -7.35 19.23 -2.96
C ALA A 39 -8.11 19.87 -4.13
N GLN A 40 -7.55 20.94 -4.73
CA GLN A 40 -8.13 21.59 -5.91
C GLN A 40 -8.32 20.61 -7.08
N LYS A 41 -7.29 19.80 -7.39
CA LYS A 41 -7.41 18.76 -8.42
C LYS A 41 -8.46 17.71 -8.08
N LYS A 42 -8.59 17.35 -6.81
CA LYS A 42 -9.60 16.40 -6.35
C LYS A 42 -11.02 16.96 -6.50
N GLU A 43 -11.24 18.22 -6.14
CA GLU A 43 -12.55 18.87 -6.32
C GLU A 43 -12.90 19.03 -7.80
N PHE A 44 -11.97 19.47 -8.64
CA PHE A 44 -12.18 19.53 -10.09
C PHE A 44 -12.51 18.14 -10.67
N ALA A 45 -11.78 17.10 -10.29
CA ALA A 45 -12.07 15.74 -10.75
C ALA A 45 -13.43 15.21 -10.26
N LYS A 46 -13.86 15.59 -9.05
CA LYS A 46 -15.20 15.26 -8.55
C LYS A 46 -16.28 15.97 -9.36
N GLU A 47 -16.11 17.26 -9.64
CA GLU A 47 -17.06 18.06 -10.41
C GLU A 47 -17.20 17.52 -11.84
N GLN A 48 -16.08 17.25 -12.52
CA GLN A 48 -16.09 16.61 -13.85
C GLN A 48 -16.78 15.24 -13.81
N LYS A 49 -16.48 14.43 -12.79
CA LYS A 49 -17.12 13.12 -12.63
C LYS A 49 -18.62 13.22 -12.41
N LEU A 50 -19.10 14.21 -11.65
CA LEU A 50 -20.52 14.47 -11.45
C LEU A 50 -21.18 14.87 -12.76
N LYS A 51 -20.59 15.83 -13.49
CA LYS A 51 -21.10 16.30 -14.79
C LYS A 51 -21.18 15.17 -15.82
N GLU A 52 -20.15 14.34 -15.91
CA GLU A 52 -20.18 13.16 -16.79
C GLU A 52 -21.19 12.11 -16.34
N ALA A 53 -21.34 11.89 -15.04
CA ALA A 53 -22.32 10.94 -14.51
C ALA A 53 -23.75 11.39 -14.81
N GLU A 54 -24.04 12.68 -14.68
CA GLU A 54 -25.32 13.29 -15.06
C GLU A 54 -25.57 13.14 -16.57
N ARG A 55 -24.57 13.41 -17.41
CA ARG A 55 -24.69 13.22 -18.86
C ARG A 55 -25.00 11.77 -19.20
N LYS A 56 -24.24 10.83 -18.65
CA LYS A 56 -24.46 9.37 -18.83
C LYS A 56 -25.82 8.91 -18.29
N LYS A 57 -26.33 9.55 -17.23
CA LYS A 57 -27.68 9.28 -16.70
C LYS A 57 -28.75 9.77 -17.66
N LYS A 58 -28.62 10.99 -18.19
CA LYS A 58 -29.55 11.56 -19.19
C LYS A 58 -29.56 10.72 -20.47
N GLU A 59 -28.40 10.43 -21.05
CA GLU A 59 -28.26 9.56 -22.23
C GLU A 59 -28.88 8.17 -22.00
N TRP A 60 -28.80 7.65 -20.78
CA TRP A 60 -29.42 6.36 -20.44
C TRP A 60 -30.94 6.45 -20.33
N LEU A 61 -31.47 7.51 -19.73
CA LEU A 61 -32.91 7.72 -19.64
C LEU A 61 -33.51 7.92 -21.04
N GLU A 62 -32.86 8.74 -21.88
CA GLU A 62 -33.26 8.94 -23.27
C GLU A 62 -33.25 7.62 -24.06
N LYS A 63 -32.26 6.74 -23.85
CA LYS A 63 -32.26 5.40 -24.45
C LYS A 63 -33.41 4.52 -23.95
N LEU A 64 -33.80 4.65 -22.69
CA LEU A 64 -34.95 3.93 -22.14
C LEU A 64 -36.28 4.48 -22.65
N ASP A 65 -36.36 5.79 -22.86
CA ASP A 65 -37.57 6.47 -23.36
C ASP A 65 -37.71 6.30 -24.89
N ALA A 66 -36.60 6.09 -25.61
CA ALA A 66 -36.59 5.76 -27.03
C ALA A 66 -37.05 4.31 -27.33
N CYS A 67 -37.05 3.42 -26.33
CA CYS A 67 -37.61 2.07 -26.47
C CYS A 67 -39.14 2.18 -26.62
N LYS A 68 -39.67 1.65 -27.74
CA LYS A 68 -41.11 1.71 -28.02
C LYS A 68 -41.91 0.62 -27.32
N ASN A 69 -41.24 -0.47 -26.91
CA ASN A 69 -41.87 -1.64 -26.32
C ASN A 69 -41.34 -1.90 -24.90
N GLU A 70 -42.20 -2.41 -24.01
CA GLU A 70 -41.84 -2.65 -22.59
C GLU A 70 -40.84 -3.82 -22.43
N GLU A 71 -40.93 -4.82 -23.30
CA GLU A 71 -40.01 -5.97 -23.33
C GLU A 71 -38.59 -5.55 -23.71
N GLU A 72 -38.43 -4.67 -24.71
CA GLU A 72 -37.11 -4.15 -25.09
C GLU A 72 -36.48 -3.33 -23.97
N ARG A 73 -37.30 -2.53 -23.27
CA ARG A 73 -36.88 -1.71 -22.13
C ARG A 73 -36.37 -2.58 -20.98
N THR A 74 -37.09 -3.65 -20.66
CA THR A 74 -36.71 -4.57 -19.57
C THR A 74 -35.44 -5.34 -19.91
N LEU A 75 -35.31 -5.87 -21.12
CA LEU A 75 -34.09 -6.52 -21.60
C LEU A 75 -32.86 -5.60 -21.55
N LEU A 76 -33.01 -4.33 -21.93
CA LEU A 76 -31.93 -3.35 -21.86
C LEU A 76 -31.46 -3.11 -20.41
N ILE A 77 -32.40 -3.01 -19.48
CA ILE A 77 -32.11 -2.86 -18.04
C ILE A 77 -31.41 -4.11 -17.50
N GLU A 78 -31.90 -5.29 -17.84
CA GLU A 78 -31.35 -6.58 -17.40
C GLU A 78 -29.94 -6.81 -17.93
N SER A 79 -29.69 -6.56 -19.21
CA SER A 79 -28.35 -6.64 -19.82
C SER A 79 -27.36 -5.73 -19.08
N ARG A 80 -27.76 -4.48 -18.79
CA ARG A 80 -26.91 -3.54 -18.04
C ARG A 80 -26.68 -3.99 -16.59
N LYS A 81 -27.68 -4.59 -15.94
CA LYS A 81 -27.55 -5.16 -14.58
C LYS A 81 -26.62 -6.37 -14.58
N ALA A 82 -26.75 -7.28 -15.54
CA ALA A 82 -25.91 -8.46 -15.70
C ALA A 82 -24.44 -8.06 -15.89
N LEU A 83 -24.15 -7.13 -16.80
CA LEU A 83 -22.79 -6.62 -17.01
C LEU A 83 -22.19 -5.94 -15.77
N ARG A 84 -23.03 -5.29 -14.94
CA ARG A 84 -22.59 -4.73 -13.67
C ARG A 84 -22.26 -5.84 -12.66
N LYS A 85 -23.12 -6.85 -12.57
CA LYS A 85 -22.94 -8.01 -11.69
C LYS A 85 -21.65 -8.75 -12.04
N GLU A 86 -21.45 -9.11 -13.30
CA GLU A 86 -20.25 -9.78 -13.78
C GLU A 86 -18.96 -9.02 -13.43
N ARG A 87 -18.92 -7.69 -13.69
CA ARG A 87 -17.75 -6.88 -13.33
C ARG A 87 -17.51 -6.79 -11.82
N MET A 88 -18.55 -6.89 -11.01
CA MET A 88 -18.40 -6.93 -9.55
C MET A 88 -17.89 -8.30 -9.10
N ASP A 89 -18.42 -9.38 -9.66
CA ASP A 89 -18.04 -10.75 -9.37
C ASP A 89 -16.58 -11.00 -9.77
N GLN A 90 -16.14 -10.53 -10.94
CA GLN A 90 -14.73 -10.59 -11.35
C GLN A 90 -13.81 -9.85 -10.38
N ARG A 91 -14.20 -8.65 -9.92
CA ARG A 91 -13.40 -7.90 -8.92
C ARG A 91 -13.38 -8.60 -7.56
N ALA A 92 -14.48 -9.20 -7.14
CA ALA A 92 -14.56 -9.95 -5.90
C ALA A 92 -13.67 -11.20 -5.97
N SER A 93 -13.77 -11.95 -7.05
CA SER A 93 -12.93 -13.13 -7.32
C SER A 93 -11.44 -12.77 -7.34
N GLN A 94 -11.04 -11.73 -8.07
CA GLN A 94 -9.63 -11.29 -8.10
C GLN A 94 -9.10 -10.88 -6.71
N LYS A 95 -9.93 -10.20 -5.91
CA LYS A 95 -9.57 -9.86 -4.53
C LYS A 95 -9.41 -11.09 -3.67
N ASP A 96 -10.32 -12.05 -3.81
CA ASP A 96 -10.28 -13.30 -3.04
C ASP A 96 -9.06 -14.14 -3.42
N MET A 97 -8.76 -14.30 -4.71
CA MET A 97 -7.54 -14.96 -5.19
C MET A 97 -6.27 -14.30 -4.63
N LYS A 98 -6.21 -12.96 -4.60
CA LYS A 98 -5.08 -12.23 -4.02
C LYS A 98 -4.97 -12.49 -2.52
N LEU A 99 -6.09 -12.51 -1.80
CA LEU A 99 -6.14 -12.78 -0.37
C LEU A 99 -5.70 -14.21 -0.07
N GLN A 100 -6.24 -15.19 -0.79
CA GLN A 100 -5.84 -16.60 -0.70
C GLN A 100 -4.36 -16.78 -0.98
N ARG A 101 -3.81 -16.15 -2.02
CA ARG A 101 -2.37 -16.19 -2.32
C ARG A 101 -1.53 -15.66 -1.16
N LEU A 102 -1.92 -14.52 -0.59
CA LEU A 102 -1.23 -13.93 0.56
C LEU A 102 -1.36 -14.83 1.80
N ASN A 103 -2.52 -15.44 2.03
CA ASN A 103 -2.73 -16.35 3.15
C ASN A 103 -1.90 -17.64 3.00
N ASN A 104 -1.88 -18.21 1.80
CA ASN A 104 -1.04 -19.36 1.48
C ASN A 104 0.45 -19.04 1.66
N ALA A 105 0.90 -17.84 1.27
CA ALA A 105 2.27 -17.39 1.50
C ALA A 105 2.59 -17.18 2.99
N LYS A 106 1.62 -16.74 3.80
CA LYS A 106 1.77 -16.67 5.26
C LYS A 106 1.90 -18.06 5.89
N GLN A 107 1.10 -19.02 5.43
CA GLN A 107 1.11 -20.39 5.95
C GLN A 107 2.37 -21.18 5.55
N LYS A 108 2.81 -21.05 4.29
CA LYS A 108 4.02 -21.73 3.78
C LYS A 108 5.32 -21.00 4.11
N GLY A 109 5.21 -19.73 4.54
CA GLY A 109 6.30 -18.78 4.76
C GLY A 109 7.02 -18.35 3.48
N LEU A 110 7.91 -17.35 3.61
CA LEU A 110 8.68 -16.82 2.48
C LEU A 110 9.89 -17.71 2.22
N LYS A 111 10.06 -18.15 0.96
CA LYS A 111 11.31 -18.77 0.50
C LYS A 111 12.35 -17.68 0.30
N ILE A 112 13.34 -17.63 1.16
CA ILE A 112 14.49 -16.72 1.04
C ILE A 112 15.59 -17.47 0.32
N VAL A 113 15.97 -17.01 -0.87
CA VAL A 113 17.10 -17.58 -1.61
C VAL A 113 18.30 -16.65 -1.46
N LEU A 114 19.39 -17.17 -0.89
CA LEU A 114 20.68 -16.49 -0.87
C LEU A 114 21.50 -17.02 -2.04
N ASP A 115 21.75 -16.15 -3.00
CA ASP A 115 22.70 -16.40 -4.08
C ASP A 115 24.12 -16.30 -3.51
N LEU A 116 24.97 -17.29 -3.82
CA LEU A 116 26.36 -17.37 -3.38
C LEU A 116 27.32 -17.54 -4.56
N ASP A 117 26.85 -17.35 -5.79
CA ASP A 117 27.65 -17.50 -7.02
C ASP A 117 28.78 -16.46 -7.11
N PHE A 118 28.74 -15.40 -6.29
CA PHE A 118 29.82 -14.43 -6.13
C PHE A 118 30.93 -14.87 -5.17
N SER A 119 30.91 -16.11 -4.66
CA SER A 119 31.96 -16.61 -3.76
C SER A 119 33.40 -16.46 -4.29
N PRO A 120 33.70 -16.61 -5.60
CA PRO A 120 35.06 -16.40 -6.12
C PRO A 120 35.49 -14.93 -6.11
N LEU A 121 34.56 -13.99 -5.94
CA LEU A 121 34.81 -12.54 -5.88
C LEU A 121 34.98 -12.04 -4.44
N MET A 122 34.89 -12.92 -3.44
CA MET A 122 34.99 -12.57 -2.03
C MET A 122 36.37 -12.87 -1.45
N ASN A 123 36.87 -11.95 -0.63
CA ASN A 123 38.07 -12.16 0.17
C ASN A 123 37.77 -13.09 1.36
N ALA A 124 38.78 -13.79 1.89
CA ALA A 124 38.62 -14.75 2.99
C ALA A 124 37.90 -14.17 4.23
N SER A 125 38.14 -12.90 4.57
CA SER A 125 37.44 -12.19 5.65
C SER A 125 35.93 -12.03 5.39
N GLN A 126 35.53 -11.76 4.14
CA GLN A 126 34.13 -11.64 3.74
C GLN A 126 33.43 -13.01 3.77
N ILE A 127 34.12 -14.08 3.39
CA ILE A 127 33.62 -15.46 3.46
C ILE A 127 33.38 -15.87 4.92
N SER A 128 34.35 -15.62 5.81
CA SER A 128 34.22 -15.91 7.24
C SER A 128 33.10 -15.09 7.90
N SER A 129 32.97 -13.81 7.55
CA SER A 129 31.88 -12.96 8.03
C SER A 129 30.50 -13.48 7.56
N LEU A 130 30.39 -13.90 6.30
CA LEU A 130 29.16 -14.47 5.75
C LEU A 130 28.78 -15.81 6.42
N SER A 131 29.76 -16.64 6.74
CA SER A 131 29.57 -17.90 7.48
C SER A 131 28.99 -17.64 8.88
N GLN A 132 29.57 -16.69 9.62
CA GLN A 132 29.09 -16.31 10.95
C GLN A 132 27.68 -15.69 10.91
N GLN A 133 27.41 -14.83 9.93
CA GLN A 133 26.09 -14.24 9.71
C GLN A 133 25.02 -15.28 9.37
N ARG A 134 25.40 -16.39 8.70
CA ARG A 134 24.51 -17.52 8.44
C ARG A 134 24.19 -18.29 9.72
N TRP A 135 25.20 -18.64 10.51
CA TRP A 135 25.04 -19.45 11.72
C TRP A 135 24.18 -18.75 12.78
N GLY A 136 24.51 -17.49 13.13
CA GLY A 136 23.78 -16.76 14.18
C GLY A 136 22.29 -16.49 13.84
N LYS A 137 21.93 -16.48 12.55
CA LYS A 137 20.53 -16.32 12.11
C LYS A 137 19.72 -17.61 12.18
N LEU A 138 20.36 -18.78 12.06
CA LEU A 138 19.68 -20.07 12.18
C LEU A 138 19.24 -20.32 13.63
N GLU A 139 20.11 -20.03 14.60
CA GLU A 139 19.82 -20.16 16.03
C GLU A 139 18.69 -19.22 16.50
N THR A 140 18.70 -17.97 16.06
CA THR A 140 17.64 -17.00 16.39
C THR A 140 16.32 -17.24 15.66
N SER A 141 16.32 -17.99 14.55
CA SER A 141 15.08 -18.37 13.84
C SER A 141 14.24 -19.42 14.59
N SER A 142 14.79 -20.10 15.58
CA SER A 142 14.06 -21.05 16.44
C SER A 142 12.95 -20.40 17.29
N GLY A 143 12.95 -19.06 17.41
CA GLY A 143 11.94 -18.27 18.15
C GLY A 143 11.03 -17.38 17.28
N SER A 144 11.10 -17.47 15.95
CA SER A 144 10.35 -16.61 15.02
C SER A 144 9.03 -17.27 14.59
N VAL A 145 7.91 -16.55 14.71
CA VAL A 145 6.51 -17.02 14.59
C VAL A 145 6.07 -17.29 13.12
N GLY A 146 6.93 -17.82 12.27
CA GLY A 146 6.57 -18.18 10.89
C GLY A 146 7.59 -19.08 10.18
N PRO A 147 7.14 -20.02 9.32
CA PRO A 147 8.01 -21.01 8.69
C PRO A 147 8.77 -20.44 7.48
N TYR A 148 9.81 -19.63 7.70
CA TYR A 148 10.67 -19.17 6.61
C TYR A 148 11.60 -20.29 6.14
N GLY A 149 11.49 -20.71 4.88
CA GLY A 149 12.43 -21.67 4.27
C GLY A 149 13.63 -20.96 3.66
N LEU A 150 14.84 -21.25 4.15
CA LEU A 150 16.09 -20.74 3.58
C LEU A 150 16.63 -21.72 2.52
N CYS A 151 16.88 -21.26 1.30
CA CYS A 151 17.54 -22.05 0.25
C CYS A 151 18.84 -21.37 -0.19
N LEU A 152 19.92 -22.14 -0.26
CA LEU A 152 21.21 -21.69 -0.79
C LEU A 152 21.33 -22.21 -2.23
N HIS A 153 21.67 -21.33 -3.16
CA HIS A 153 21.99 -21.70 -4.55
C HIS A 153 23.48 -21.44 -4.79
N GLY A 154 24.18 -22.35 -5.47
CA GLY A 154 25.59 -22.17 -5.83
C GLY A 154 26.66 -22.63 -4.82
N ALA A 155 26.30 -23.33 -3.74
CA ALA A 155 27.26 -23.66 -2.67
C ALA A 155 27.98 -25.00 -2.89
N GLN A 156 29.27 -24.94 -3.25
CA GLN A 156 30.27 -25.97 -2.89
C GLN A 156 31.23 -25.33 -1.89
N ILE A 157 30.82 -25.26 -0.62
CA ILE A 157 31.63 -24.68 0.45
C ILE A 157 32.39 -25.84 1.11
N SER A 158 33.68 -25.99 0.77
CA SER A 158 34.58 -26.89 1.49
C SER A 158 34.98 -26.21 2.79
N ILE A 159 34.32 -26.57 3.89
CA ILE A 159 34.71 -26.14 5.22
C ILE A 159 35.80 -27.12 5.66
N ASN A 160 37.08 -26.74 5.48
CA ASN A 160 38.15 -27.47 6.13
C ASN A 160 38.07 -27.16 7.63
N GLU A 161 37.60 -28.13 8.41
CA GLU A 161 37.72 -28.11 9.86
C GLU A 161 39.21 -28.17 10.22
N THR A 162 39.75 -27.08 10.76
CA THR A 162 40.96 -27.14 11.57
C THR A 162 40.57 -26.84 13.01
N PRO A 163 40.62 -27.83 13.92
CA PRO A 163 40.47 -27.59 15.34
C PRO A 163 41.79 -27.05 15.90
N HIS A 164 41.71 -26.01 16.72
CA HIS A 164 42.75 -25.65 17.68
C HIS A 164 42.11 -25.25 19.00
#